data_AF-A0A6A7W8Q9-F1
#
_entry.id   AF-A0A6A7W8Q9-F1
#
_cell.length_a   1.000
_cell.length_b   1.000
_cell.length_c   1.000
_cell.angle_alpha   90.00
_cell.angle_beta   90.00
_cell.angle_gamma   90.00
#
_symmetry.space_group_name_H-M   'P 1'
#
loop_
_entity.id
_entity.type
_entity.pdbx_description
1 polymer ?
#
loop_
_entity_poly.entity_id
_entity_poly.type
_entity_poly.pdbx_seq_one_letter_code
_entity_poly.pdbx_strand_id
1 'polypeptide(L)'
;MKRKNIKHWGLFITLQLITLSLFAQGPNNTGTYYQSANGKKGKALKTAMFYIIKTHTQLSYDGLWIAFRTTDKREDGKVWDMYSDKTNYVFGSSAQGANYKREGDSYNREHSFPKSWFGGKTKPMYTDLVHLVPTDGYVNNRRGNLPFGETNGNTYKSNNSFSKVGSCTYPGYTGNVFEPNDMYKGDFARIYFYMATAYEDKIANWNAGEFAPIASHDSYKPYKDWQMKMLMEWSKKDPVSQKETNRNKGIQEKQNNRNPFVDYPGLEEYIWGSMQNVAFSYDNYQGVASIPFIEFEAEPIYPKG
;
A
#
# COMPACT_ATOMS: atom_id res chain seq x y z
N MET A 1 -57.18 -8.53 49.89
CA MET A 1 -56.88 -8.46 48.44
C MET A 1 -55.43 -7.96 48.25
N LYS A 2 -54.43 -8.84 48.09
CA LYS A 2 -53.01 -8.47 47.94
C LYS A 2 -52.58 -8.71 46.48
N ARG A 3 -52.40 -7.65 45.69
CA ARG A 3 -51.83 -7.74 44.34
C ARG A 3 -50.31 -7.82 44.43
N LYS A 4 -49.72 -8.94 43.99
CA LYS A 4 -48.27 -9.10 43.80
C LYS A 4 -47.83 -8.31 42.57
N ASN A 5 -46.85 -7.43 42.77
CA ASN A 5 -46.18 -6.66 41.70
C ASN A 5 -45.26 -7.57 40.88
N ILE A 6 -45.82 -8.21 39.84
CA ILE A 6 -45.05 -8.94 38.82
C ILE A 6 -44.83 -7.99 37.64
N LYS A 7 -43.96 -6.98 37.78
CA LYS A 7 -43.63 -6.06 36.66
C LYS A 7 -42.17 -5.55 36.65
N HIS A 8 -41.23 -6.22 37.34
CA HIS A 8 -39.84 -5.74 37.38
C HIS A 8 -38.78 -6.76 36.93
N TRP A 9 -39.17 -7.98 36.54
CA TRP A 9 -38.22 -9.01 36.10
C TRP A 9 -38.11 -9.16 34.57
N GLY A 10 -39.07 -8.64 33.80
CA GLY A 10 -39.03 -8.72 32.33
C GLY A 10 -38.14 -7.68 31.64
N LEU A 11 -37.79 -6.59 32.33
CA LEU A 11 -36.99 -5.50 31.76
C LEU A 11 -35.47 -5.71 31.94
N PHE A 12 -35.05 -6.56 32.88
CA PHE A 12 -33.63 -6.89 33.06
C PHE A 12 -33.13 -7.95 32.07
N ILE A 13 -34.01 -8.84 31.59
CA ILE A 13 -33.64 -9.90 30.62
C ILE A 13 -33.59 -9.34 29.19
N THR A 14 -34.40 -8.32 28.88
CA THR A 14 -34.37 -7.65 27.56
C THR A 14 -33.23 -6.65 27.41
N LEU A 15 -32.68 -6.11 28.51
CA LEU A 15 -31.50 -5.23 28.49
C LEU A 15 -30.17 -6.00 28.49
N GLN A 16 -30.15 -7.28 28.89
CA GLN A 16 -28.97 -8.15 28.78
C GLN A 16 -28.79 -8.81 27.40
N LEU A 17 -29.76 -8.67 26.49
CA LEU A 17 -29.64 -9.17 25.11
C LEU A 17 -29.10 -8.12 24.11
N ILE A 18 -28.84 -6.90 24.56
CA ILE A 18 -28.21 -5.84 23.76
C ILE A 18 -26.71 -5.71 24.11
N THR A 19 -26.24 -6.39 25.15
CA THR A 19 -24.81 -6.43 25.48
C THR A 19 -24.06 -7.43 24.60
N LEU A 20 -23.26 -6.88 23.69
CA LEU A 20 -22.01 -7.47 23.18
C LEU A 20 -22.13 -8.59 22.13
N SER A 21 -22.81 -8.31 21.02
CA SER A 21 -22.27 -8.75 19.73
C SER A 21 -21.26 -7.70 19.23
N LEU A 22 -20.18 -7.47 19.99
CA LEU A 22 -18.96 -6.91 19.40
C LEU A 22 -18.42 -8.01 18.47
N PHE A 23 -19.02 -8.14 17.29
CA PHE A 23 -18.37 -8.86 16.22
C PHE A 23 -17.01 -8.20 16.04
N ALA A 24 -15.94 -8.94 16.27
CA ALA A 24 -14.58 -8.60 15.92
C ALA A 24 -14.54 -7.73 14.65
N GLN A 25 -14.42 -6.40 14.83
CA GLN A 25 -14.27 -5.47 13.72
C GLN A 25 -12.77 -5.29 13.56
N GLY A 26 -12.17 -5.94 12.57
CA GLY A 26 -10.82 -5.55 12.18
C GLY A 26 -10.78 -4.04 11.84
N PRO A 27 -9.60 -3.40 11.94
CA PRO A 27 -9.44 -1.97 11.67
C PRO A 27 -10.07 -1.51 10.37
N ASN A 28 -10.40 -0.22 10.24
CA ASN A 28 -10.97 0.36 9.02
C ASN A 28 -12.25 -0.37 8.53
N ASN A 29 -13.08 -0.83 9.47
CA ASN A 29 -14.32 -1.57 9.24
C ASN A 29 -14.14 -2.81 8.35
N THR A 30 -13.03 -3.52 8.50
CA THR A 30 -12.78 -4.73 7.70
C THR A 30 -13.58 -5.95 8.17
N GLY A 31 -14.22 -5.87 9.35
CA GLY A 31 -14.97 -7.00 9.93
C GLY A 31 -14.09 -8.24 10.02
N THR A 32 -14.56 -9.36 9.44
CA THR A 32 -13.85 -10.64 9.39
C THR A 32 -13.04 -10.86 8.10
N TYR A 33 -12.88 -9.84 7.25
CA TYR A 33 -12.20 -9.97 5.95
C TYR A 33 -10.79 -10.60 6.06
N TYR A 34 -10.08 -10.34 7.17
CA TYR A 34 -8.73 -10.84 7.43
C TYR A 34 -8.67 -12.01 8.43
N GLN A 35 -9.81 -12.61 8.78
CA GLN A 35 -9.89 -13.63 9.82
C GLN A 35 -9.01 -14.86 9.53
N SER A 36 -8.82 -15.24 8.26
CA SER A 36 -7.99 -16.39 7.88
C SER A 36 -6.48 -16.18 8.11
N ALA A 37 -6.04 -14.94 8.32
CA ALA A 37 -4.67 -14.61 8.70
C ALA A 37 -4.43 -14.69 10.22
N ASN A 38 -5.48 -14.85 11.03
CA ASN A 38 -5.36 -14.88 12.49
C ASN A 38 -4.39 -15.97 12.96
N GLY A 39 -3.53 -15.62 13.92
CA GLY A 39 -2.52 -16.50 14.49
C GLY A 39 -1.31 -16.78 13.59
N LYS A 40 -1.31 -16.34 12.33
CA LYS A 40 -0.19 -16.56 11.40
C LYS A 40 0.99 -15.61 11.70
N LYS A 41 2.17 -15.99 11.22
CA LYS A 41 3.46 -15.34 11.50
C LYS A 41 4.34 -15.32 10.25
N GLY A 42 5.18 -14.29 10.08
CA GLY A 42 6.22 -14.23 9.04
C GLY A 42 5.74 -14.70 7.65
N LYS A 43 6.42 -15.70 7.07
CA LYS A 43 6.05 -16.27 5.76
C LYS A 43 4.62 -16.81 5.70
N ALA A 44 4.16 -17.52 6.74
CA ALA A 44 2.80 -18.05 6.78
C ALA A 44 1.74 -16.94 6.83
N LEU A 45 2.07 -15.79 7.46
CA LEU A 45 1.21 -14.61 7.46
C LEU A 45 1.13 -13.99 6.06
N LYS A 46 2.27 -13.82 5.38
CA LYS A 46 2.30 -13.32 3.99
C LYS A 46 1.43 -14.18 3.07
N THR A 47 1.62 -15.50 3.12
CA THR A 47 0.84 -16.44 2.30
C THR A 47 -0.66 -16.39 2.64
N ALA A 48 -1.04 -16.25 3.93
CA ALA A 48 -2.44 -16.08 4.30
C ALA A 48 -3.03 -14.78 3.71
N MET A 49 -2.30 -13.66 3.81
CA MET A 49 -2.68 -12.39 3.21
C MET A 49 -2.80 -12.48 1.68
N PHE A 50 -1.87 -13.17 1.01
CA PHE A 50 -1.95 -13.48 -0.41
C PHE A 50 -3.30 -14.15 -0.76
N TYR A 51 -3.68 -15.23 -0.08
CA TYR A 51 -4.95 -15.90 -0.37
C TYR A 51 -6.19 -15.02 -0.13
N ILE A 52 -6.12 -14.05 0.80
CA ILE A 52 -7.19 -13.09 1.05
C ILE A 52 -7.33 -12.09 -0.11
N ILE A 53 -6.21 -11.56 -0.62
CA ILE A 53 -6.23 -10.37 -1.51
C ILE A 53 -5.92 -10.66 -2.99
N LYS A 54 -5.43 -11.85 -3.35
CA LYS A 54 -4.97 -12.19 -4.72
C LYS A 54 -6.05 -12.13 -5.78
N THR A 55 -7.30 -12.39 -5.39
CA THR A 55 -8.44 -12.39 -6.32
C THR A 55 -9.14 -11.06 -6.21
N HIS A 56 -9.22 -10.35 -7.34
CA HIS A 56 -9.90 -9.07 -7.41
C HIS A 56 -10.68 -8.94 -8.72
N THR A 57 -11.74 -8.13 -8.69
CA THR A 57 -12.48 -7.77 -9.91
C THR A 57 -11.55 -6.98 -10.82
N GLN A 58 -11.45 -7.42 -12.08
CA GLN A 58 -10.65 -6.74 -13.08
C GLN A 58 -11.48 -5.67 -13.76
N LEU A 59 -11.06 -4.42 -13.62
CA LEU A 59 -11.65 -3.32 -14.38
C LEU A 59 -11.14 -3.34 -15.83
N SER A 60 -11.92 -2.74 -16.74
CA SER A 60 -11.37 -2.35 -18.04
C SER A 60 -10.36 -1.22 -17.86
N TYR A 61 -9.45 -1.06 -18.81
CA TYR A 61 -8.43 0.01 -18.70
C TYR A 61 -9.07 1.39 -18.67
N ASP A 62 -10.18 1.61 -19.39
CA ASP A 62 -10.94 2.85 -19.35
C ASP A 62 -11.81 2.98 -18.09
N GLY A 63 -12.23 1.85 -17.50
CA GLY A 63 -12.91 1.81 -16.20
C GLY A 63 -12.08 2.41 -15.06
N LEU A 64 -10.74 2.40 -15.17
CA LEU A 64 -9.84 3.05 -14.22
C LEU A 64 -10.12 4.56 -14.09
N TRP A 65 -10.45 5.24 -15.20
CA TRP A 65 -10.80 6.67 -15.15
C TRP A 65 -12.05 6.94 -14.33
N ILE A 66 -13.00 6.02 -14.37
CA ILE A 66 -14.24 6.11 -13.60
C ILE A 66 -13.94 5.84 -12.12
N ALA A 67 -13.10 4.84 -11.82
CA ALA A 67 -12.71 4.51 -10.45
C ALA A 67 -12.01 5.68 -9.73
N PHE A 68 -11.08 6.36 -10.42
CA PHE A 68 -10.33 7.50 -9.85
C PHE A 68 -11.23 8.65 -9.35
N ARG A 69 -12.44 8.82 -9.91
CA ARG A 69 -13.42 9.81 -9.42
C ARG A 69 -13.86 9.57 -7.97
N THR A 70 -13.67 8.34 -7.48
CA THR A 70 -14.02 7.93 -6.11
C THR A 70 -12.79 7.55 -5.28
N THR A 71 -11.73 7.02 -5.88
CA THR A 71 -10.54 6.54 -5.15
C THR A 71 -9.47 7.60 -4.98
N ASP A 72 -9.36 8.56 -5.89
CA ASP A 72 -8.23 9.51 -5.97
C ASP A 72 -8.73 10.96 -6.14
N LYS A 73 -9.82 11.30 -5.45
CA LYS A 73 -10.45 12.62 -5.48
C LYS A 73 -10.12 13.40 -4.22
N ARG A 74 -9.58 14.61 -4.39
CA ARG A 74 -9.39 15.59 -3.30
C ARG A 74 -10.73 16.11 -2.77
N GLU A 75 -10.69 16.74 -1.61
CA GLU A 75 -11.89 17.33 -0.99
C GLU A 75 -12.57 18.38 -1.88
N ASP A 76 -11.79 19.16 -2.63
CA ASP A 76 -12.27 20.15 -3.62
C ASP A 76 -12.80 19.53 -4.93
N GLY A 77 -12.87 18.20 -5.01
CA GLY A 77 -13.37 17.45 -6.16
C GLY A 77 -12.36 17.26 -7.30
N LYS A 78 -11.12 17.69 -7.14
CA LYS A 78 -10.07 17.59 -8.16
C LYS A 78 -9.29 16.27 -8.06
N VAL A 79 -8.51 15.98 -9.09
CA VAL A 79 -7.63 14.81 -9.11
C VAL A 79 -6.57 14.93 -8.02
N TRP A 80 -6.37 13.85 -7.26
CA TRP A 80 -5.30 13.73 -6.28
C TRP A 80 -4.02 13.22 -6.95
N ASP A 81 -3.24 14.16 -7.47
CA ASP A 81 -1.93 13.87 -8.07
C ASP A 81 -0.87 13.66 -6.99
N MET A 82 -0.17 12.53 -7.04
CA MET A 82 0.89 12.19 -6.09
C MET A 82 2.30 12.51 -6.60
N TYR A 83 2.45 12.97 -7.84
CA TYR A 83 3.76 13.26 -8.45
C TYR A 83 4.02 14.76 -8.65
N SER A 84 3.00 15.62 -8.59
CA SER A 84 3.15 17.07 -8.75
C SER A 84 2.25 17.86 -7.79
N ASP A 85 2.76 18.97 -7.26
CA ASP A 85 1.99 19.95 -6.48
C ASP A 85 1.43 21.11 -7.33
N LYS A 86 1.79 21.16 -8.61
CA LYS A 86 1.37 22.22 -9.53
C LYS A 86 -0.06 22.02 -10.04
N THR A 87 -0.60 20.81 -9.90
CA THR A 87 -1.74 20.35 -10.69
C THR A 87 -3.09 20.63 -10.04
N ASN A 88 -4.09 20.87 -10.89
CA ASN A 88 -5.46 21.18 -10.49
C ASN A 88 -6.50 20.59 -11.45
N TYR A 89 -6.30 19.31 -11.82
CA TYR A 89 -7.08 18.67 -12.87
C TYR A 89 -8.51 18.35 -12.46
N VAL A 90 -9.40 18.40 -13.45
CA VAL A 90 -10.80 17.95 -13.32
C VAL A 90 -10.95 16.61 -14.03
N PHE A 91 -11.60 15.65 -13.36
CA PHE A 91 -11.89 14.34 -13.93
C PHE A 91 -12.67 14.44 -15.25
N GLY A 92 -12.20 13.76 -16.29
CA GLY A 92 -12.86 13.75 -17.60
C GLY A 92 -12.74 15.06 -18.39
N SER A 93 -11.94 16.02 -17.93
CA SER A 93 -11.60 17.22 -18.72
C SER A 93 -10.71 16.86 -19.92
N SER A 94 -10.46 17.85 -20.78
CA SER A 94 -9.52 17.73 -21.90
C SER A 94 -8.08 17.40 -21.48
N ALA A 95 -7.74 17.54 -20.19
CA ALA A 95 -6.45 17.14 -19.64
C ALA A 95 -6.35 15.62 -19.34
N GLN A 96 -7.45 14.86 -19.37
CA GLN A 96 -7.41 13.44 -19.04
C GLN A 96 -6.77 12.62 -20.17
N GLY A 97 -5.60 12.03 -19.90
CA GLY A 97 -4.90 11.17 -20.86
C GLY A 97 -4.46 11.90 -22.14
N ALA A 98 -4.41 13.23 -22.11
CA ALA A 98 -3.97 14.04 -23.24
C ALA A 98 -2.44 14.09 -23.37
N ASN A 99 -1.98 14.59 -24.51
CA ASN A 99 -0.56 14.85 -24.74
C ASN A 99 -0.04 15.95 -23.80
N TYR A 100 1.25 15.86 -23.46
CA TYR A 100 1.94 16.81 -22.60
C TYR A 100 3.29 17.21 -23.22
N LYS A 101 3.71 18.45 -22.96
CA LYS A 101 5.06 18.97 -23.27
C LYS A 101 5.77 19.47 -22.02
N ARG A 102 5.02 19.76 -20.95
CA ARG A 102 5.51 20.19 -19.64
C ARG A 102 4.58 19.73 -18.52
N GLU A 103 5.10 19.75 -17.30
CA GLU A 103 4.34 19.54 -16.07
C GLU A 103 3.19 20.56 -15.94
N GLY A 104 1.99 20.06 -15.66
CA GLY A 104 0.74 20.79 -15.60
C GLY A 104 -0.16 20.62 -16.83
N ASP A 105 0.32 20.01 -17.92
CA ASP A 105 -0.46 19.93 -19.17
C ASP A 105 -1.60 18.89 -19.11
N SER A 106 -1.32 17.69 -18.59
CA SER A 106 -2.29 16.58 -18.56
C SER A 106 -1.97 15.58 -17.45
N TYR A 107 -2.92 14.72 -17.10
CA TYR A 107 -2.68 13.60 -16.18
C TYR A 107 -2.91 12.25 -16.86
N ASN A 108 -2.18 11.24 -16.43
CA ASN A 108 -2.25 9.89 -16.96
C ASN A 108 -2.53 8.85 -15.85
N ARG A 109 -2.68 7.59 -16.26
CA ARG A 109 -2.74 6.43 -15.35
C ARG A 109 -1.31 5.98 -15.10
N GLU A 110 -0.87 6.08 -13.86
CA GLU A 110 0.45 5.68 -13.45
C GLU A 110 0.46 4.29 -12.82
N HIS A 111 1.30 3.40 -13.35
CA HIS A 111 1.62 2.11 -12.78
C HIS A 111 2.77 2.29 -11.79
N SER A 112 2.47 2.70 -10.55
CA SER A 112 3.50 2.99 -9.53
C SER A 112 4.39 1.77 -9.21
N PHE A 113 3.89 0.56 -9.47
CA PHE A 113 4.74 -0.59 -9.75
C PHE A 113 4.80 -0.79 -11.28
N PRO A 114 5.93 -0.47 -11.96
CA PRO A 114 5.99 -0.37 -13.41
C PRO A 114 5.47 -1.62 -14.11
N LYS A 115 4.55 -1.44 -15.05
CA LYS A 115 3.96 -2.56 -15.78
C LYS A 115 4.98 -3.39 -16.55
N SER A 116 6.08 -2.78 -16.99
CA SER A 116 7.11 -3.48 -17.75
C SER A 116 7.84 -4.52 -16.90
N TRP A 117 7.87 -4.33 -15.57
CA TRP A 117 8.44 -5.30 -14.62
C TRP A 117 7.64 -6.61 -14.57
N PHE A 118 6.33 -6.59 -14.79
CA PHE A 118 5.49 -7.81 -14.80
C PHE A 118 5.02 -8.25 -16.20
N GLY A 119 5.69 -7.77 -17.26
CA GLY A 119 5.44 -8.21 -18.65
C GLY A 119 4.45 -7.34 -19.44
N GLY A 120 4.16 -6.12 -18.97
CA GLY A 120 3.40 -5.12 -19.72
C GLY A 120 1.90 -5.16 -19.43
N LYS A 121 1.08 -5.45 -20.44
CA LYS A 121 -0.40 -5.42 -20.33
C LYS A 121 -0.99 -6.71 -19.72
N THR A 122 -0.28 -7.30 -18.76
CA THR A 122 -0.62 -8.60 -18.16
C THR A 122 -1.66 -8.44 -17.06
N LYS A 123 -2.80 -9.11 -17.22
CA LYS A 123 -3.86 -9.15 -16.20
C LYS A 123 -3.55 -10.22 -15.13
N PRO A 124 -4.00 -10.02 -13.87
CA PRO A 124 -4.86 -8.94 -13.42
C PRO A 124 -4.10 -7.67 -12.98
N MET A 125 -2.77 -7.74 -12.83
CA MET A 125 -1.89 -6.64 -12.39
C MET A 125 -2.09 -5.35 -13.19
N TYR A 126 -2.28 -5.45 -14.51
CA TYR A 126 -2.40 -4.28 -15.39
C TYR A 126 -3.54 -3.33 -15.04
N THR A 127 -4.62 -3.81 -14.40
CA THR A 127 -5.79 -2.98 -14.01
C THR A 127 -6.07 -3.03 -12.51
N ASP A 128 -5.08 -3.40 -11.70
CA ASP A 128 -5.19 -3.41 -10.24
C ASP A 128 -5.00 -1.99 -9.67
N LEU A 129 -6.10 -1.39 -9.19
CA LEU A 129 -6.16 -0.04 -8.64
C LEU A 129 -5.21 0.18 -7.47
N VAL A 130 -4.78 -0.85 -6.73
CA VAL A 130 -3.90 -0.61 -5.56
C VAL A 130 -2.62 0.11 -5.96
N HIS A 131 -1.98 -0.28 -7.07
CA HIS A 131 -0.76 0.38 -7.57
C HIS A 131 -0.99 1.40 -8.71
N LEU A 132 -2.22 1.53 -9.20
CA LEU A 132 -2.58 2.49 -10.24
C LEU A 132 -3.04 3.82 -9.63
N VAL A 133 -2.30 4.90 -9.84
CA VAL A 133 -2.64 6.25 -9.35
C VAL A 133 -2.77 7.23 -10.51
N PRO A 134 -3.61 8.28 -10.42
CA PRO A 134 -3.59 9.37 -11.39
C PRO A 134 -2.47 10.35 -11.07
N THR A 135 -1.64 10.70 -12.05
CA THR A 135 -0.51 11.61 -11.86
C THR A 135 -0.31 12.53 -13.05
N ASP A 136 0.36 13.66 -12.86
CA ASP A 136 0.88 14.47 -13.97
C ASP A 136 1.60 13.60 -15.00
N GLY A 137 1.20 13.74 -16.27
CA GLY A 137 1.69 12.90 -17.36
C GLY A 137 3.16 13.14 -17.68
N TYR A 138 3.64 14.38 -17.52
CA TYR A 138 5.04 14.74 -17.77
C TYR A 138 5.94 14.23 -16.65
N VAL A 139 5.57 14.41 -15.38
CA VAL A 139 6.34 13.87 -14.25
C VAL A 139 6.37 12.33 -14.30
N ASN A 140 5.24 11.70 -14.62
CA ASN A 140 5.20 10.25 -14.83
C ASN A 140 6.15 9.82 -15.96
N ASN A 141 6.20 10.54 -17.08
CA ASN A 141 7.16 10.23 -18.14
C ASN A 141 8.63 10.31 -17.67
N ARG A 142 8.96 11.29 -16.83
CA ARG A 142 10.31 11.41 -16.22
C ARG A 142 10.64 10.26 -15.29
N ARG A 143 9.63 9.73 -14.59
CA ARG A 143 9.76 8.52 -13.78
C ARG A 143 10.02 7.28 -14.62
N GLY A 144 9.25 7.09 -15.69
CA GLY A 144 9.39 5.93 -16.58
C GLY A 144 9.24 4.60 -15.83
N ASN A 145 10.26 3.75 -15.88
CA ASN A 145 10.35 2.49 -15.13
C ASN A 145 11.41 2.54 -14.01
N LEU A 146 11.89 3.73 -13.62
CA LEU A 146 12.88 3.87 -12.56
C LEU A 146 12.33 3.33 -11.23
N PRO A 147 13.16 2.62 -10.44
CA PRO A 147 12.82 2.30 -9.07
C PRO A 147 12.51 3.54 -8.26
N PHE A 148 11.64 3.39 -7.27
CA PHE A 148 11.57 4.38 -6.22
C PHE A 148 12.84 4.37 -5.39
N GLY A 149 13.35 5.54 -5.03
CA GLY A 149 14.57 5.70 -4.24
C GLY A 149 14.81 7.14 -3.82
N GLU A 150 15.77 7.36 -2.93
CA GLU A 150 16.20 8.70 -2.49
C GLU A 150 17.21 9.29 -3.48
N THR A 151 17.10 10.59 -3.78
CA THR A 151 18.03 11.31 -4.65
C THR A 151 18.06 12.82 -4.40
N ASN A 152 19.18 13.46 -4.77
CA ASN A 152 19.31 14.93 -4.78
C ASN A 152 18.62 15.59 -5.99
N GLY A 153 18.08 14.79 -6.93
CA GLY A 153 17.34 15.28 -8.10
C GLY A 153 18.25 15.93 -9.15
N ASN A 154 19.47 15.42 -9.34
CA ASN A 154 20.46 15.95 -10.27
C ASN A 154 20.08 15.77 -11.76
N THR A 155 19.09 14.93 -12.08
CA THR A 155 18.61 14.73 -13.47
C THR A 155 17.35 15.54 -13.74
N TYR A 156 16.40 15.56 -12.81
CA TYR A 156 15.15 16.30 -12.93
C TYR A 156 14.53 16.56 -11.57
N LYS A 157 13.83 17.70 -11.45
CA LYS A 157 12.98 18.05 -10.32
C LYS A 157 11.67 18.57 -10.87
N SER A 158 10.55 18.05 -10.37
CA SER A 158 9.25 18.63 -10.68
C SER A 158 9.09 19.99 -10.00
N ASN A 159 7.97 20.66 -10.23
CA ASN A 159 7.66 21.93 -9.60
C ASN A 159 7.90 21.87 -8.08
N ASN A 160 8.56 22.89 -7.53
CA ASN A 160 8.99 22.96 -6.12
C ASN A 160 9.81 21.75 -5.61
N SER A 161 10.45 20.99 -6.52
CA SER A 161 11.12 19.72 -6.19
C SER A 161 10.19 18.68 -5.56
N PHE A 162 8.89 18.72 -5.89
CA PHE A 162 7.89 17.85 -5.28
C PHE A 162 8.21 16.37 -5.51
N SER A 163 8.66 16.02 -6.71
CA SER A 163 9.28 14.75 -7.08
C SER A 163 10.63 14.99 -7.73
N LYS A 164 11.53 14.00 -7.65
CA LYS A 164 12.91 14.12 -8.12
C LYS A 164 13.33 12.88 -8.92
N VAL A 165 14.22 13.07 -9.89
CA VAL A 165 14.93 11.98 -10.58
C VAL A 165 16.42 12.27 -10.54
N GLY A 166 17.21 11.24 -10.26
CA GLY A 166 18.65 11.37 -10.16
C GLY A 166 19.30 10.09 -9.69
N SER A 167 20.60 10.15 -9.45
CA SER A 167 21.37 9.03 -8.92
C SER A 167 20.91 8.73 -7.49
N CYS A 168 20.76 7.44 -7.18
CA CYS A 168 20.33 6.99 -5.86
C CYS A 168 21.35 7.42 -4.79
N THR A 169 20.83 7.96 -3.69
CA THR A 169 21.62 8.33 -2.50
C THR A 169 21.41 7.35 -1.35
N TYR A 170 20.48 6.40 -1.47
CA TYR A 170 20.27 5.35 -0.47
C TYR A 170 21.33 4.24 -0.59
N PRO A 171 21.98 3.81 0.51
CA PRO A 171 23.03 2.78 0.45
C PRO A 171 22.57 1.45 -0.16
N GLY A 172 23.40 0.86 -1.02
CA GLY A 172 23.15 -0.46 -1.63
C GLY A 172 22.62 -0.42 -3.07
N TYR A 173 22.39 0.75 -3.65
CA TYR A 173 22.07 0.93 -5.07
C TYR A 173 22.66 2.23 -5.62
N THR A 174 23.22 2.21 -6.82
CA THR A 174 23.91 3.35 -7.45
C THR A 174 23.28 3.80 -8.77
N GLY A 175 22.22 3.14 -9.23
CA GLY A 175 21.51 3.53 -10.43
C GLY A 175 20.63 4.76 -10.22
N ASN A 176 19.97 5.20 -11.28
CA ASN A 176 18.99 6.28 -11.18
C ASN A 176 17.69 5.77 -10.54
N VAL A 177 17.05 6.66 -9.79
CA VAL A 177 15.78 6.45 -9.09
C VAL A 177 14.84 7.64 -9.28
N PHE A 178 13.56 7.40 -9.03
CA PHE A 178 12.57 8.45 -8.84
C PHE A 178 12.27 8.56 -7.34
N GLU A 179 12.32 9.77 -6.80
CA GLU A 179 11.91 10.05 -5.42
C GLU A 179 10.58 10.81 -5.44
N PRO A 180 9.49 10.23 -4.93
CA PRO A 180 8.25 10.96 -4.69
C PRO A 180 8.41 11.91 -3.50
N ASN A 181 7.46 12.83 -3.32
CA ASN A 181 7.43 13.69 -2.14
C ASN A 181 7.39 12.87 -0.84
N ASP A 182 8.01 13.38 0.22
CA ASP A 182 8.07 12.72 1.53
C ASP A 182 6.70 12.31 2.07
N MET A 183 5.66 13.11 1.79
CA MET A 183 4.29 12.85 2.24
C MET A 183 3.58 11.68 1.54
N TYR A 184 4.24 11.03 0.58
CA TYR A 184 3.69 9.87 -0.16
C TYR A 184 4.64 8.67 -0.17
N LYS A 185 5.80 8.77 0.49
CA LYS A 185 6.78 7.68 0.53
C LYS A 185 6.20 6.44 1.22
N GLY A 186 5.40 6.62 2.26
CA GLY A 186 4.69 5.57 2.97
C GLY A 186 3.61 4.91 2.11
N ASP A 187 2.82 5.71 1.37
CA ASP A 187 1.83 5.19 0.43
C ASP A 187 2.46 4.23 -0.58
N PHE A 188 3.54 4.67 -1.23
CA PHE A 188 4.21 3.86 -2.24
C PHE A 188 4.93 2.65 -1.62
N ALA A 189 5.44 2.77 -0.39
CA ALA A 189 5.97 1.61 0.34
C ALA A 189 4.89 0.54 0.56
N ARG A 190 3.71 0.94 1.07
CA ARG A 190 2.58 0.03 1.30
C ARG A 190 2.02 -0.54 0.00
N ILE A 191 2.08 0.19 -1.12
CA ILE A 191 1.75 -0.34 -2.44
C ILE A 191 2.75 -1.43 -2.87
N TYR A 192 4.05 -1.25 -2.64
CA TYR A 192 5.05 -2.27 -2.96
C TYR A 192 4.88 -3.52 -2.09
N PHE A 193 4.65 -3.35 -0.79
CA PHE A 193 4.35 -4.49 0.09
C PHE A 193 3.09 -5.25 -0.35
N TYR A 194 2.06 -4.51 -0.80
CA TYR A 194 0.89 -5.13 -1.42
C TYR A 194 1.26 -5.91 -2.67
N MET A 195 2.04 -5.34 -3.61
CA MET A 195 2.44 -6.04 -4.84
C MET A 195 3.23 -7.32 -4.54
N ALA A 196 4.12 -7.28 -3.56
CA ALA A 196 4.85 -8.45 -3.08
C ALA A 196 3.94 -9.55 -2.50
N THR A 197 2.82 -9.16 -1.91
CA THR A 197 1.90 -10.07 -1.21
C THR A 197 0.80 -10.59 -2.12
N ALA A 198 0.10 -9.71 -2.83
CA ALA A 198 -1.02 -10.05 -3.73
C ALA A 198 -0.59 -10.94 -4.90
N TYR A 199 0.69 -10.87 -5.29
CA TYR A 199 1.27 -11.62 -6.39
C TYR A 199 2.43 -12.53 -5.95
N GLU A 200 2.35 -13.08 -4.73
CA GLU A 200 3.35 -14.00 -4.16
C GLU A 200 3.71 -15.17 -5.09
N ASP A 201 2.73 -15.70 -5.82
CA ASP A 201 2.87 -16.82 -6.76
C ASP A 201 3.50 -16.42 -8.11
N LYS A 202 3.71 -15.13 -8.37
CA LYS A 202 4.19 -14.60 -9.66
C LYS A 202 5.48 -13.79 -9.54
N ILE A 203 5.65 -13.00 -8.47
CA ILE A 203 6.65 -11.94 -8.39
C ILE A 203 8.10 -12.43 -8.54
N ALA A 204 8.39 -13.66 -8.09
CA ALA A 204 9.72 -14.27 -8.24
C ALA A 204 10.12 -14.46 -9.72
N ASN A 205 9.14 -14.65 -10.60
CA ASN A 205 9.32 -14.94 -12.03
C ASN A 205 9.04 -13.73 -12.94
N TRP A 206 8.85 -12.54 -12.37
CA TRP A 206 8.68 -11.31 -13.14
C TRP A 206 9.96 -10.91 -13.89
N ASN A 207 9.79 -10.02 -14.87
CA ASN A 207 10.77 -9.74 -15.93
C ASN A 207 12.15 -9.35 -15.37
N ALA A 208 13.07 -10.32 -15.36
CA ALA A 208 14.40 -10.17 -14.80
C ALA A 208 15.24 -9.05 -15.46
N GLY A 209 14.92 -8.63 -16.68
CA GLY A 209 15.65 -7.56 -17.35
C GLY A 209 15.34 -6.17 -16.77
N GLU A 210 14.06 -5.83 -16.66
CA GLU A 210 13.65 -4.48 -16.22
C GLU A 210 13.39 -4.38 -14.71
N PHE A 211 12.99 -5.48 -14.06
CA PHE A 211 12.77 -5.54 -12.61
C PHE A 211 14.08 -5.76 -11.83
N ALA A 212 15.15 -6.17 -12.51
CA ALA A 212 16.48 -6.44 -11.94
C ALA A 212 17.04 -5.41 -10.94
N PRO A 213 16.81 -4.08 -11.11
CA PRO A 213 17.34 -3.11 -10.15
C PRO A 213 16.90 -3.37 -8.70
N ILE A 214 15.68 -3.89 -8.50
CA ILE A 214 15.13 -4.15 -7.17
C ILE A 214 14.76 -5.61 -6.92
N ALA A 215 14.68 -6.47 -7.93
CA ALA A 215 14.28 -7.87 -7.75
C ALA A 215 15.33 -8.70 -7.01
N SER A 216 14.91 -9.50 -6.03
CA SER A 216 15.71 -10.59 -5.46
C SER A 216 15.39 -11.96 -6.08
N HIS A 217 14.26 -12.07 -6.79
CA HIS A 217 13.68 -13.31 -7.31
C HIS A 217 13.24 -14.35 -6.24
N ASP A 218 13.05 -13.91 -4.99
CA ASP A 218 12.44 -14.73 -3.93
C ASP A 218 10.95 -14.41 -3.76
N SER A 219 10.09 -15.42 -3.55
CA SER A 219 8.64 -15.18 -3.41
C SER A 219 8.25 -14.60 -2.05
N TYR A 220 9.05 -14.85 -1.01
CA TYR A 220 8.80 -14.33 0.34
C TYR A 220 9.37 -12.92 0.50
N LYS A 221 10.64 -12.68 0.11
CA LYS A 221 11.33 -11.39 0.15
C LYS A 221 11.71 -10.94 -1.27
N PRO A 222 10.76 -10.45 -2.09
CA PRO A 222 10.96 -10.26 -3.54
C PRO A 222 11.82 -9.07 -3.94
N TYR A 223 12.16 -8.21 -2.99
CA TYR A 223 13.00 -7.04 -3.24
C TYR A 223 14.39 -7.22 -2.62
N LYS A 224 15.41 -6.65 -3.25
CA LYS A 224 16.78 -6.54 -2.74
C LYS A 224 16.79 -5.81 -1.39
N ASP A 225 17.77 -6.13 -0.57
CA ASP A 225 17.90 -5.62 0.80
C ASP A 225 17.82 -4.09 0.89
N TRP A 226 18.46 -3.37 -0.04
CA TRP A 226 18.42 -1.91 -0.07
C TRP A 226 16.99 -1.38 -0.23
N GLN A 227 16.22 -1.97 -1.15
CA GLN A 227 14.85 -1.56 -1.44
C GLN A 227 13.94 -1.95 -0.27
N MET A 228 14.09 -3.16 0.29
CA MET A 228 13.30 -3.57 1.46
C MET A 228 13.52 -2.62 2.65
N LYS A 229 14.78 -2.34 3.00
CA LYS A 229 15.12 -1.45 4.12
C LYS A 229 14.53 -0.05 3.92
N MET A 230 14.70 0.52 2.72
CA MET A 230 14.17 1.83 2.40
C MET A 230 12.62 1.86 2.48
N LEU A 231 11.92 0.88 1.90
CA LEU A 231 10.45 0.85 1.95
C LEU A 231 9.94 0.70 3.39
N MET A 232 10.61 -0.10 4.24
CA MET A 232 10.24 -0.22 5.66
C MET A 232 10.46 1.11 6.41
N GLU A 233 11.57 1.80 6.15
CA GLU A 233 11.80 3.14 6.71
C GLU A 233 10.75 4.16 6.23
N TRP A 234 10.40 4.14 4.95
CA TRP A 234 9.39 5.01 4.37
C TRP A 234 8.02 4.79 5.00
N SER A 235 7.58 3.53 5.13
CA SER A 235 6.30 3.19 5.78
C SER A 235 6.25 3.66 7.24
N LYS A 236 7.37 3.61 7.95
CA LYS A 236 7.48 4.08 9.35
C LYS A 236 7.48 5.61 9.47
N LYS A 237 8.20 6.31 8.57
CA LYS A 237 8.35 7.77 8.59
C LYS A 237 7.10 8.49 8.10
N ASP A 238 6.36 7.88 7.17
CA ASP A 238 5.13 8.39 6.58
C ASP A 238 3.96 7.43 6.91
N PRO A 239 3.31 7.61 8.07
CA PRO A 239 2.27 6.70 8.56
C PRO A 239 1.01 6.76 7.69
N VAL A 240 0.15 5.73 7.81
CA VAL A 240 -1.10 5.65 7.04
C VAL A 240 -1.95 6.91 7.23
N SER A 241 -2.29 7.55 6.13
CA SER A 241 -3.12 8.76 6.10
C SER A 241 -4.61 8.45 5.91
N GLN A 242 -5.47 9.43 6.24
CA GLN A 242 -6.91 9.30 5.94
C GLN A 242 -7.18 9.16 4.43
N LYS A 243 -6.34 9.79 3.60
CA LYS A 243 -6.39 9.64 2.14
C LYS A 243 -6.26 8.17 1.74
N GLU A 244 -5.27 7.47 2.28
CA GLU A 244 -5.04 6.05 2.00
C GLU A 244 -6.19 5.19 2.48
N THR A 245 -6.68 5.39 3.70
CA THR A 245 -7.82 4.63 4.23
C THR A 245 -9.07 4.80 3.35
N ASN A 246 -9.36 6.03 2.91
CA ASN A 246 -10.48 6.32 2.01
C ASN A 246 -10.28 5.67 0.64
N ARG A 247 -9.08 5.80 0.06
CA ARG A 247 -8.72 5.16 -1.21
C ARG A 247 -8.85 3.65 -1.12
N ASN A 248 -8.36 3.03 -0.04
CA ASN A 248 -8.39 1.59 0.16
C ASN A 248 -9.82 1.04 0.24
N LYS A 249 -10.72 1.76 0.95
CA LYS A 249 -12.15 1.45 0.97
C LYS A 249 -12.77 1.58 -0.41
N GLY A 250 -12.51 2.68 -1.12
CA GLY A 250 -13.03 2.90 -2.47
C GLY A 250 -12.56 1.84 -3.47
N ILE A 251 -11.32 1.36 -3.34
CA ILE A 251 -10.80 0.24 -4.14
C ILE A 251 -11.55 -1.04 -3.81
N GLN A 252 -11.80 -1.35 -2.53
CA GLN A 252 -12.57 -2.53 -2.15
C GLN A 252 -13.96 -2.54 -2.79
N GLU A 253 -14.66 -1.41 -2.80
CA GLU A 253 -15.98 -1.28 -3.42
C GLU A 253 -15.95 -1.53 -4.95
N LYS A 254 -14.79 -1.37 -5.59
CA LYS A 254 -14.61 -1.52 -7.05
C LYS A 254 -14.03 -2.88 -7.43
N GLN A 255 -13.12 -3.40 -6.61
CA GLN A 255 -12.30 -4.57 -6.92
C GLN A 255 -12.47 -5.75 -5.97
N ASN A 256 -13.25 -5.62 -4.89
CA ASN A 256 -13.44 -6.65 -3.86
C ASN A 256 -12.16 -7.09 -3.14
N ASN A 257 -11.04 -6.39 -3.37
CA ASN A 257 -9.80 -6.53 -2.63
C ASN A 257 -9.32 -5.17 -2.11
N ARG A 258 -8.42 -5.20 -1.13
CA ARG A 258 -7.86 -3.99 -0.53
C ARG A 258 -6.45 -4.26 -0.01
N ASN A 259 -5.70 -3.20 0.26
CA ASN A 259 -4.33 -3.24 0.75
C ASN A 259 -4.30 -3.51 2.27
N PRO A 260 -3.78 -4.67 2.73
CA PRO A 260 -3.71 -4.97 4.16
C PRO A 260 -2.69 -4.10 4.91
N PHE A 261 -1.70 -3.54 4.22
CA PHE A 261 -0.69 -2.66 4.82
C PHE A 261 -1.25 -1.26 5.13
N VAL A 262 -2.37 -0.88 4.52
CA VAL A 262 -3.16 0.31 4.91
C VAL A 262 -4.10 -0.01 6.07
N ASP A 263 -4.66 -1.22 6.11
CA ASP A 263 -5.59 -1.63 7.16
C ASP A 263 -4.89 -1.96 8.48
N TYR A 264 -3.68 -2.48 8.41
CA TYR A 264 -2.85 -2.83 9.56
C TYR A 264 -1.50 -2.12 9.42
N PRO A 265 -1.39 -0.84 9.81
CA PRO A 265 -0.12 -0.11 9.78
C PRO A 265 0.95 -0.88 10.56
N GLY A 266 2.10 -1.15 9.93
CA GLY A 266 3.18 -1.96 10.52
C GLY A 266 3.10 -3.47 10.24
N LEU A 267 2.15 -3.95 9.43
CA LEU A 267 2.05 -5.37 9.04
C LEU A 267 3.35 -5.89 8.39
N GLU A 268 4.09 -5.03 7.70
CA GLU A 268 5.40 -5.33 7.14
C GLU A 268 6.42 -5.80 8.20
N GLU A 269 6.32 -5.34 9.45
CA GLU A 269 7.18 -5.79 10.54
C GLU A 269 6.84 -7.22 10.98
N TYR A 270 5.55 -7.59 10.96
CA TYR A 270 5.09 -8.96 11.22
C TYR A 270 5.47 -9.94 10.12
N ILE A 271 5.65 -9.45 8.89
CA ILE A 271 5.98 -10.28 7.75
C ILE A 271 7.49 -10.38 7.53
N TRP A 272 8.24 -9.27 7.58
CA TRP A 272 9.65 -9.22 7.20
C TRP A 272 10.58 -8.54 8.21
N GLY A 273 10.02 -7.91 9.24
CA GLY A 273 10.77 -7.11 10.20
C GLY A 273 10.93 -7.77 11.57
N SER A 274 10.96 -6.96 12.62
CA SER A 274 11.30 -7.44 13.98
C SER A 274 10.21 -8.30 14.61
N MET A 275 8.99 -8.28 14.06
CA MET A 275 7.82 -8.96 14.63
C MET A 275 7.48 -10.29 13.95
N GLN A 276 8.38 -10.84 13.14
CA GLN A 276 8.15 -12.09 12.38
C GLN A 276 7.72 -13.29 13.25
N ASN A 277 8.09 -13.30 14.53
CA ASN A 277 7.74 -14.37 15.48
C ASN A 277 6.48 -14.08 16.31
N VAL A 278 5.87 -12.91 16.14
CA VAL A 278 4.64 -12.49 16.82
C VAL A 278 3.44 -12.94 16.01
N ALA A 279 2.44 -13.55 16.68
CA ALA A 279 1.20 -13.96 16.04
C ALA A 279 0.37 -12.73 15.65
N PHE A 280 -0.05 -12.66 14.38
CA PHE A 280 -0.98 -11.64 13.93
C PHE A 280 -2.38 -11.89 14.50
N SER A 281 -3.04 -10.83 14.94
CA SER A 281 -4.46 -10.86 15.33
C SER A 281 -5.23 -9.83 14.51
N TYR A 282 -6.25 -10.29 13.80
CA TYR A 282 -7.05 -9.41 12.93
C TYR A 282 -8.02 -8.51 13.73
N ASP A 283 -8.44 -8.97 14.91
CA ASP A 283 -9.49 -8.36 15.72
C ASP A 283 -8.96 -7.70 17.00
N ASN A 284 -7.73 -8.02 17.40
CA ASN A 284 -7.04 -7.41 18.54
C ASN A 284 -5.68 -6.84 18.10
N TYR A 285 -5.59 -6.32 16.88
CA TYR A 285 -4.36 -5.73 16.36
C TYR A 285 -3.93 -4.52 17.20
N GLN A 286 -2.74 -4.60 17.81
CA GLN A 286 -2.20 -3.52 18.65
C GLN A 286 -1.15 -2.66 17.93
N GLY A 287 -0.85 -2.96 16.65
CA GLY A 287 0.23 -2.30 15.90
C GLY A 287 1.64 -2.59 16.43
N VAL A 288 2.62 -1.95 15.80
CA VAL A 288 4.06 -2.05 16.12
C VAL A 288 4.48 -1.26 17.37
N ALA A 289 3.70 -0.26 17.81
CA ALA A 289 4.06 0.64 18.90
C ALA A 289 3.80 0.07 20.31
N SER A 290 3.08 -1.04 20.42
CA SER A 290 2.56 -1.61 21.67
C SER A 290 3.28 -2.88 22.12
N ILE A 291 4.16 -3.43 21.30
CA ILE A 291 4.93 -4.62 21.66
C ILE A 291 6.32 -4.17 22.09
N PRO A 292 6.76 -4.46 23.33
CA PRO A 292 8.10 -4.10 23.75
C PRO A 292 9.09 -4.71 22.78
N PHE A 293 9.91 -3.85 22.17
CA PHE A 293 11.08 -4.26 21.40
C PHE A 293 11.96 -5.08 22.34
N ILE A 294 11.90 -6.41 22.23
CA ILE A 294 13.00 -7.24 22.73
C ILE A 294 14.10 -7.01 21.71
N GLU A 295 15.03 -6.13 22.06
CA GLU A 295 16.28 -5.96 21.36
C GLU A 295 16.97 -7.33 21.39
N PHE A 296 16.84 -8.10 20.31
CA PHE A 296 17.72 -9.24 20.11
C PHE A 296 19.07 -8.64 19.79
N GLU A 297 19.96 -8.60 20.79
CA GLU A 297 21.37 -8.34 20.59
C GLU A 297 21.84 -9.21 19.42
N ALA A 298 22.17 -8.58 18.30
CA ALA A 298 22.74 -9.29 17.17
C ALA A 298 24.05 -9.92 17.65
N GLU A 299 24.14 -11.25 17.62
CA GLU A 299 25.40 -11.91 17.92
C GLU A 299 26.49 -11.38 16.98
N PRO A 300 27.66 -11.00 17.50
CA PRO A 300 28.72 -10.40 16.70
C PRO A 300 29.19 -11.40 15.63
N ILE A 301 29.09 -10.98 14.36
CA ILE A 301 29.43 -11.78 13.16
C ILE A 301 30.95 -12.02 13.02
N TYR A 302 31.78 -11.55 13.95
CA TYR A 302 33.22 -11.79 13.91
C TYR A 302 33.76 -12.21 15.28
N PRO A 303 34.57 -13.29 15.35
CA PRO A 303 35.33 -13.58 16.54
C PRO A 303 36.32 -12.43 16.78
N LYS A 304 36.37 -11.94 18.02
CA LYS A 304 37.39 -11.00 18.47
C LYS A 304 38.75 -11.67 18.31
N GLY A 305 39.52 -11.22 17.33
CA GLY A 305 40.97 -11.40 17.25
C GLY A 305 41.66 -10.18 17.84
#